data_AF-A0A916X345-F1
#
_entry.id   AF-A0A916X345-F1
#
_cell.length_a   1.000
_cell.length_b   1.000
_cell.length_c   1.000
_cell.angle_alpha   90.00
_cell.angle_beta   90.00
_cell.angle_gamma   90.00
#
_symmetry.space_group_name_H-M   'P 1'
#
loop_
_entity.id
_entity.type
_entity.pdbx_description
1 polymer ?
#
loop_
_entity_poly.entity_id
_entity_poly.type
_entity_poly.pdbx_seq_one_letter_code
_entity_poly.pdbx_strand_id
1 'polypeptide(L)'
;MATGAVGAWAGRDLSLACRQGGNWLFVEPRDGLRILDRSTGQEQVLFGSWRKASLPTEPLGGSTVDGEARLAINELITALQALGLLPSA
;
A
#
# COMPACT_ATOMS: atom_id res chain seq x y z
N MET A 1 -4.37 7.73 11.85
CA MET A 1 -3.61 8.43 10.78
C MET A 1 -2.21 8.71 11.31
N ALA A 2 -1.19 8.85 10.44
CA ALA A 2 0.14 9.23 10.90
C ALA A 2 0.10 10.62 11.57
N THR A 3 0.90 10.83 12.62
CA THR A 3 0.90 12.05 13.46
C THR A 3 1.67 13.23 12.87
N GLY A 4 2.05 13.14 11.60
CA GLY A 4 2.85 14.13 10.91
C GLY A 4 4.36 13.98 11.11
N ALA A 5 5.14 14.62 10.24
CA ALA A 5 6.59 14.54 10.22
C ALA A 5 7.22 15.43 11.32
N VAL A 6 8.30 14.95 11.95
CA VAL A 6 8.95 15.61 13.10
C VAL A 6 10.47 15.70 12.94
N GLY A 7 11.12 16.52 13.78
CA GLY A 7 12.57 16.67 13.80
C GLY A 7 13.11 17.19 12.47
N ALA A 8 14.12 16.51 11.91
CA ALA A 8 14.71 16.87 10.61
C ALA A 8 13.71 16.82 9.44
N TRP A 9 12.53 16.22 9.64
CA TRP A 9 11.50 16.05 8.61
C TRP A 9 10.29 16.97 8.87
N ALA A 10 10.33 17.84 9.89
CA ALA A 10 9.22 18.73 10.21
C ALA A 10 8.77 19.56 8.98
N GLY A 11 7.45 19.58 8.73
CA GLY A 11 6.85 20.25 7.57
C GLY A 11 7.07 19.55 6.22
N ARG A 12 7.60 18.33 6.22
CA ARG A 12 7.79 17.47 5.02
C ARG A 12 6.83 16.30 5.01
N ASP A 13 5.63 16.49 5.55
CA ASP A 13 4.54 15.52 5.49
C ASP A 13 4.33 15.02 4.06
N LEU A 14 4.05 13.73 3.91
CA LEU A 14 3.86 13.03 2.63
C LEU A 14 5.09 13.00 1.70
N SER A 15 6.15 13.76 1.95
CA SER A 15 7.31 13.84 1.06
C SER A 15 8.07 12.51 0.99
N LEU A 16 8.64 12.21 -0.18
CA LEU A 16 9.62 11.14 -0.32
C LEU A 16 10.96 11.65 0.21
N ALA A 17 11.46 11.02 1.28
CA ALA A 17 12.76 11.33 1.86
C ALA A 17 13.85 10.43 1.27
N CYS A 18 14.91 11.03 0.74
CA CYS A 18 16.09 10.34 0.24
C CYS A 18 17.32 10.72 1.07
N ARG A 19 18.09 9.74 1.54
CA ARG A 19 19.37 10.02 2.22
C ARG A 19 20.50 10.05 1.21
N GLN A 20 21.19 11.18 1.08
CA GLN A 20 22.34 11.34 0.19
C GLN A 20 23.43 12.16 0.87
N GLY A 21 24.67 11.65 0.88
CA GLY A 21 25.82 12.39 1.41
C GLY A 21 25.67 12.87 2.85
N GLY A 22 25.00 12.10 3.71
CA GLY A 22 24.73 12.49 5.09
C GLY A 22 23.52 13.41 5.28
N ASN A 23 22.92 13.94 4.20
CA ASN A 23 21.77 14.85 4.25
C ASN A 23 20.47 14.17 3.80
N TRP A 24 19.34 14.72 4.26
CA TRP A 24 18.02 14.38 3.74
C TRP A 24 17.65 15.30 2.58
N LEU A 25 17.25 14.70 1.47
CA LEU A 25 16.58 15.37 0.36
C LEU A 25 15.11 14.98 0.40
N PHE A 26 14.24 15.93 0.07
CA PHE A 26 12.79 15.71 0.07
C PHE A 26 12.24 16.01 -1.31
N VAL A 27 11.49 15.06 -1.85
CA VAL A 27 10.74 15.21 -3.10
C VAL A 27 9.27 15.32 -2.73
N GLU A 28 8.65 16.43 -3.10
CA GLU A 28 7.21 16.62 -2.96
C GLU A 28 6.49 15.76 -4.00
N PRO A 29 5.67 14.79 -3.57
CA PRO A 29 4.98 13.91 -4.49
C PRO A 29 3.76 14.64 -5.08
N ARG A 30 3.29 14.15 -6.22
CA ARG A 30 2.04 14.60 -6.83
C ARG A 30 1.04 13.47 -6.79
N ASP A 31 -0.24 13.82 -6.76
CA ASP A 31 -1.30 12.83 -6.87
C ASP A 31 -1.12 11.96 -8.12
N GLY A 32 -1.29 10.66 -7.96
CA GLY A 32 -0.99 9.65 -8.96
C GLY A 32 0.43 9.07 -8.88
N LEU A 33 1.33 9.61 -8.05
CA LEU A 33 2.63 8.99 -7.81
C LEU A 33 2.43 7.61 -7.18
N ARG A 34 3.10 6.61 -7.75
CA ARG A 34 3.10 5.23 -7.27
C ARG A 34 4.51 4.81 -6.87
N ILE A 35 4.63 4.14 -5.74
CA ILE A 35 5.89 3.60 -5.22
C ILE A 35 5.69 2.16 -4.76
N LEU A 36 6.75 1.35 -4.78
CA LEU A 36 6.73 0.03 -4.17
C LEU A 36 7.20 0.10 -2.71
N ASP A 37 6.32 -0.25 -1.77
CA ASP A 37 6.64 -0.50 -0.37
C ASP A 37 7.25 -1.89 -0.19
N ARG A 38 8.58 -1.93 -0.17
CA ARG A 38 9.37 -3.17 -0.02
C ARG A 38 9.05 -3.94 1.26
N SER A 39 8.54 -3.30 2.31
CA SER A 39 8.23 -4.00 3.56
C SER A 39 7.02 -4.90 3.44
N THR A 40 6.10 -4.59 2.52
CA THR A 40 4.87 -5.34 2.32
C THR A 40 4.71 -5.93 0.92
N GLY A 41 5.66 -5.65 0.01
CA GLY A 41 5.60 -6.08 -1.38
C GLY A 41 4.50 -5.37 -2.19
N GLN A 42 3.96 -4.27 -1.66
CA GLN A 42 2.79 -3.60 -2.20
C GLN A 42 3.10 -2.26 -2.80
N GLU A 43 2.32 -1.87 -3.79
CA GLU A 43 2.31 -0.52 -4.27
C GLU A 43 1.56 0.42 -3.30
N GLN A 44 2.11 1.62 -3.11
CA GLN A 44 1.41 2.74 -2.51
C GLN A 44 1.18 3.82 -3.56
N VAL A 45 -0.01 4.44 -3.53
CA VAL A 45 -0.38 5.57 -4.37
C VAL A 45 -0.59 6.81 -3.52
N LEU A 46 -0.06 7.95 -3.95
CA LEU A 46 -0.44 9.24 -3.39
C LEU A 46 -1.72 9.72 -4.07
N PHE A 47 -2.76 9.97 -3.28
CA PHE A 47 -3.95 10.71 -3.72
C PHE A 47 -4.52 11.49 -2.53
N GLY A 48 -4.06 12.72 -2.33
CA GLY A 48 -4.22 13.53 -1.11
C GLY A 48 -3.46 12.99 0.11
N SER A 49 -3.33 11.67 0.23
CA SER A 49 -2.54 10.95 1.23
C SER A 49 -1.96 9.68 0.61
N TRP A 50 -0.94 9.11 1.25
CA TRP A 50 -0.44 7.79 0.88
C TRP A 50 -1.47 6.72 1.22
N ARG A 51 -1.77 5.87 0.23
CA ARG A 51 -2.74 4.79 0.34
C ARG A 51 -2.12 3.51 -0.18
N LYS A 52 -2.49 2.40 0.43
CA LYS A 52 -2.26 1.04 -0.08
C LYS A 52 -3.49 0.21 0.17
N ALA A 53 -3.68 -0.82 -0.65
CA ALA A 53 -4.78 -1.74 -0.44
C ALA A 53 -4.53 -2.62 0.79
N SER A 54 -5.61 -3.17 1.33
CA SER A 54 -5.56 -4.21 2.35
C SER A 54 -6.18 -5.48 1.77
N LEU A 55 -5.76 -6.64 2.27
CA LEU A 55 -6.47 -7.87 1.97
C LEU A 55 -7.94 -7.74 2.38
N PRO A 56 -8.90 -8.13 1.53
CA PRO A 56 -10.28 -8.24 1.95
C PRO A 56 -10.40 -9.34 3.00
N THR A 57 -11.23 -9.12 4.02
CA THR A 57 -11.56 -10.18 4.98
C THR A 57 -12.28 -11.31 4.26
N GLU A 58 -11.89 -12.54 4.55
CA GLU A 58 -12.56 -13.71 3.98
C GLU A 58 -14.06 -13.72 4.38
N PRO A 59 -14.98 -13.88 3.42
CA PRO A 59 -16.39 -14.00 3.72
C PRO A 59 -16.68 -15.39 4.31
N LEU A 60 -16.88 -15.45 5.62
CA LEU A 60 -17.20 -16.68 6.37
C LEU A 60 -18.71 -16.93 6.54
N GLY A 61 -19.56 -16.04 6.01
CA GLY A 61 -21.02 -16.13 6.13
C GLY A 61 -21.72 -16.71 4.89
N GLY A 62 -23.04 -16.74 4.96
CA GLY A 62 -23.93 -17.21 3.87
C GLY A 62 -24.45 -18.62 4.13
N SER A 63 -25.77 -18.79 3.98
CA SER A 63 -26.43 -20.10 4.08
C SER A 63 -26.19 -20.98 2.84
N THR A 64 -25.73 -20.39 1.74
CA THR A 64 -25.36 -21.07 0.51
C THR A 64 -23.99 -20.59 0.06
N VAL A 65 -23.08 -21.52 -0.11
CA VAL A 65 -21.69 -21.28 -0.52
C VAL A 65 -21.45 -22.03 -1.82
N ASP A 66 -21.10 -21.30 -2.87
CA ASP A 66 -20.56 -21.87 -4.09
C ASP A 66 -19.04 -22.02 -3.95
N GLY A 67 -18.56 -23.27 -4.02
CA GLY A 67 -17.14 -23.60 -3.85
C GLY A 67 -16.25 -23.14 -5.00
N GLU A 68 -16.75 -23.20 -6.24
CA GLU A 68 -16.00 -22.76 -7.43
C GLU A 68 -15.83 -21.25 -7.40
N ALA A 69 -16.87 -20.51 -7.04
CA ALA A 69 -16.78 -19.07 -6.85
C ALA A 69 -15.79 -18.69 -5.72
N ARG A 70 -15.74 -19.48 -4.64
CA ARG A 70 -14.78 -19.28 -3.54
C ARG A 70 -13.34 -19.43 -4.01
N LEU A 71 -13.06 -20.47 -4.79
CA LEU A 71 -11.74 -20.72 -5.36
C LEU A 71 -11.33 -19.60 -6.32
N ALA A 72 -12.23 -19.20 -7.22
CA ALA A 72 -11.96 -18.13 -8.17
C ALA A 72 -11.59 -16.79 -7.48
N ILE A 73 -12.26 -16.45 -6.37
CA ILE A 73 -11.92 -15.25 -5.58
C ILE A 73 -10.51 -15.37 -4.99
N ASN A 74 -10.14 -16.53 -4.46
CA ASN A 74 -8.80 -16.77 -3.89
C ASN A 74 -7.70 -16.70 -4.96
N GLU A 75 -7.98 -17.19 -6.17
CA GLU A 75 -7.06 -17.06 -7.31
C GLU A 75 -6.86 -15.60 -7.73
N LEU A 76 -7.94 -14.80 -7.76
CA LEU A 76 -7.85 -13.37 -8.03
C LEU A 76 -7.03 -12.64 -6.96
N ILE A 77 -7.25 -12.94 -5.67
CA ILE A 77 -6.45 -12.37 -4.58
C ILE A 77 -4.97 -12.72 -4.77
N THR A 78 -4.66 -13.98 -5.09
CA THR A 78 -3.29 -14.44 -5.33
C THR A 78 -2.64 -13.70 -6.50
N ALA A 79 -3.37 -13.52 -7.61
CA ALA A 79 -2.88 -12.77 -8.76
C ALA A 79 -2.62 -11.29 -8.41
N LEU A 80 -3.49 -10.67 -7.61
CA LEU A 80 -3.31 -9.28 -7.15
C LEU A 80 -2.12 -9.14 -6.20
N GLN A 81 -1.85 -10.13 -5.34
CA GLN A 81 -0.65 -10.18 -4.51
C GLN A 81 0.61 -10.30 -5.36
N ALA A 82 0.61 -11.16 -6.38
CA ALA A 82 1.74 -11.31 -7.31
C ALA A 82 2.03 -10.02 -8.10
N LEU A 83 1.01 -9.21 -8.39
CA LEU A 83 1.15 -7.89 -9.01
C LEU A 83 1.56 -6.78 -8.03
N GLY A 84 1.65 -7.07 -6.73
CA GLY A 84 1.93 -6.07 -5.69
C GLY A 84 0.76 -5.11 -5.43
N LEU A 85 -0.46 -5.46 -5.86
CA LEU A 85 -1.66 -4.65 -5.57
C LEU A 85 -2.25 -4.98 -4.20
N LEU A 86 -1.96 -6.16 -3.64
CA LEU A 86 -2.36 -6.61 -2.29
C LEU A 86 -1.14 -7.11 -1.50
N PRO A 87 -1.18 -7.10 -0.15
CA PRO A 87 -0.08 -7.61 0.68
C PRO A 87 0.17 -9.09 0.43
N SER A 88 1.43 -9.48 0.21
CA SER A 88 1.82 -10.89 0.08
C SER A 88 2.18 -11.56 1.43
N ALA A 89 2.22 -10.80 2.53
CA ALA A 89 2.52 -11.24 3.88
C ALA A 89 1.79 -10.38 4.92
#